data_AF-A0A9X5PB38-F1
#
_entry.id   AF-A0A9X5PB38-F1
#
_cell.length_a   1.000
_cell.length_b   1.000
_cell.length_c   1.000
_cell.angle_alpha   90.00
_cell.angle_beta   90.00
_cell.angle_gamma   90.00
#
_symmetry.space_group_name_H-M   'P 1'
#
loop_
_entity.id
_entity.type
_entity.pdbx_description
1 polymer ?
#
loop_
_entity_poly.entity_id
_entity_poly.type
_entity_poly.pdbx_seq_one_letter_code
_entity_poly.pdbx_strand_id
1 'polypeptide(L)'
;MEYLINFRDGIITYENLFWLFKYTPHEAIDQLEFEEDLLQVSFFDEKYILDVGWYPNPRKNGVFKVYVIKNYDWENPLFTRSHRDINHLIPIIEQGINCIYKKYLHR
;
A
#
# COMPACT_ATOMS: atom_id res chain seq x y z
N MET A 1 -8.33 8.61 -14.90
CA MET A 1 -8.07 9.02 -13.50
C MET A 1 -6.61 9.36 -13.39
N GLU A 2 -6.26 10.58 -12.94
CA GLU A 2 -4.89 10.85 -12.51
C GLU A 2 -4.74 10.35 -11.07
N TYR A 3 -3.87 9.37 -10.86
CA TYR A 3 -3.52 8.92 -9.52
C TYR A 3 -2.61 9.95 -8.86
N LEU A 4 -2.82 10.23 -7.57
CA LEU A 4 -1.92 11.09 -6.78
C LEU A 4 -0.53 10.48 -6.56
N ILE A 5 -0.36 9.20 -6.90
CA ILE A 5 0.87 8.42 -6.71
C ILE A 5 1.40 8.03 -8.09
N ASN A 6 2.69 8.28 -8.32
CA ASN A 6 3.41 7.75 -9.48
C ASN A 6 4.04 6.39 -9.13
N PHE A 7 3.41 5.30 -9.57
CA PHE A 7 3.91 3.94 -9.38
C PHE A 7 5.09 3.57 -10.29
N ARG A 8 5.55 4.46 -11.17
CA ARG A 8 6.66 4.23 -12.11
C ARG A 8 6.43 2.97 -12.96
N ASP A 9 7.33 1.98 -12.86
CA ASP A 9 7.26 0.70 -13.60
C ASP A 9 6.31 -0.33 -12.94
N GLY A 10 5.65 0.05 -11.85
CA GLY A 10 4.73 -0.81 -11.11
C GLY A 10 3.43 -1.07 -11.86
N ILE A 11 2.97 -2.32 -11.83
CA ILE A 11 1.69 -2.77 -12.38
C ILE A 11 0.75 -2.98 -11.19
N ILE A 12 -0.34 -2.22 -11.12
CA ILE A 12 -1.38 -2.43 -10.12
C ILE A 12 -2.06 -3.77 -10.40
N THR A 13 -1.98 -4.70 -9.45
CA THR A 13 -2.57 -6.05 -9.55
C THR A 13 -3.85 -6.20 -8.76
N TYR A 14 -4.04 -5.35 -7.75
CA TYR A 14 -5.28 -5.23 -6.98
C TYR A 14 -5.41 -3.78 -6.51
N GLU A 15 -6.62 -3.22 -6.55
CA GLU A 15 -6.88 -1.89 -6.02
C GLU A 15 -8.29 -1.80 -5.45
N ASN A 16 -8.36 -1.32 -4.20
CA ASN A 16 -9.58 -1.00 -3.47
C ASN A 16 -9.44 0.33 -2.70
N LEU A 17 -8.33 1.07 -2.90
CA LEU A 17 -8.05 2.38 -2.28
C LEU A 17 -8.56 3.53 -3.13
N PHE A 18 -9.82 3.37 -3.51
CA PHE A 18 -10.57 4.20 -4.42
C PHE A 18 -10.20 5.69 -4.23
N TRP A 19 -9.42 6.24 -5.16
CA TRP A 19 -9.19 7.69 -5.34
C TRP A 19 -8.69 8.48 -4.10
N LEU A 20 -8.28 7.81 -3.02
CA LEU A 20 -7.73 8.32 -1.75
C LEU A 20 -8.41 9.60 -1.18
N PHE A 21 -9.71 9.71 -1.49
CA PHE A 21 -10.78 10.27 -0.68
C PHE A 21 -10.80 11.79 -0.41
N LYS A 22 -10.84 12.58 -1.50
CA LYS A 22 -11.05 14.06 -1.49
C LYS A 22 -12.53 14.52 -1.41
N TYR A 23 -13.50 13.59 -1.46
CA TYR A 23 -14.95 13.82 -1.59
C TYR A 23 -15.80 12.67 -1.02
N THR A 24 -15.20 11.75 -0.24
CA THR A 24 -15.89 10.51 0.16
C THR A 24 -16.71 10.78 1.40
N PRO A 25 -17.99 10.39 1.44
CA PRO A 25 -18.72 10.39 2.69
C PRO A 25 -17.99 9.54 3.73
N HIS A 26 -17.95 10.02 4.99
CA HIS A 26 -17.33 9.34 6.13
C HIS A 26 -17.70 7.85 6.23
N GLU A 27 -18.92 7.49 5.82
CA GLU A 27 -19.43 6.12 5.82
C GLU A 27 -18.64 5.15 4.92
N ALA A 28 -18.00 5.64 3.86
CA ALA A 28 -17.13 4.82 3.02
C ALA A 28 -15.73 4.62 3.65
N ILE A 29 -15.29 5.54 4.51
CA ILE A 29 -14.07 5.36 5.30
C ILE A 29 -14.31 4.29 6.36
N ASP A 30 -15.48 4.31 7.00
CA ASP A 30 -15.88 3.27 7.97
C ASP A 30 -15.95 1.88 7.31
N GLN A 31 -16.28 1.79 6.02
CA GLN A 31 -16.28 0.52 5.28
C GLN A 31 -14.86 -0.04 5.03
N LEU A 32 -13.83 0.81 4.92
CA LEU A 32 -12.44 0.38 4.76
C LEU A 32 -11.88 -0.26 6.03
N GLU A 33 -12.42 0.06 7.21
CA GLU A 33 -12.00 -0.56 8.47
C GLU A 33 -12.24 -2.08 8.54
N PHE A 34 -12.92 -2.63 7.51
CA PHE A 34 -13.27 -4.05 7.39
C PHE A 34 -12.50 -4.80 6.29
N GLU A 35 -11.60 -4.14 5.55
CA GLU A 35 -10.87 -4.76 4.42
C GLU A 35 -9.38 -4.95 4.76
N GLU A 36 -8.88 -6.20 4.73
CA GLU A 36 -7.44 -6.45 4.97
C GLU A 36 -6.60 -5.96 3.80
N ASP A 37 -7.08 -6.11 2.57
CA ASP A 37 -6.32 -5.80 1.36
C ASP A 37 -6.90 -4.57 0.68
N LEU A 38 -6.06 -3.58 0.41
CA LEU A 38 -6.47 -2.25 -0.01
C LEU A 38 -5.79 -1.80 -1.30
N LEU A 39 -4.52 -2.17 -1.54
CA LEU A 39 -3.81 -1.93 -2.79
C LEU A 39 -2.66 -2.93 -2.91
N GLN A 40 -2.48 -3.51 -4.10
CA GLN A 40 -1.31 -4.31 -4.42
C GLN A 40 -0.71 -3.85 -5.76
N VAL A 41 0.60 -3.63 -5.77
CA VAL A 41 1.36 -3.24 -6.96
C VAL A 41 2.57 -4.15 -7.12
N SER A 42 2.67 -4.78 -8.28
CA SER A 42 3.77 -5.66 -8.67
C SER A 42 4.84 -4.89 -9.44
N PHE A 43 6.12 -5.18 -9.15
CA PHE A 43 7.26 -4.57 -9.81
C PHE A 43 8.26 -5.63 -10.31
N PHE A 44 8.81 -5.41 -11.50
CA PHE A 44 9.92 -6.17 -12.08
C PHE A 44 9.67 -7.68 -12.09
N ASP A 45 8.65 -8.12 -12.83
CA ASP A 45 8.23 -9.52 -12.96
C ASP A 45 7.84 -10.16 -11.63
N GLU A 46 6.98 -9.47 -10.86
CA GLU A 46 6.45 -9.90 -9.54
C GLU A 46 7.50 -10.14 -8.45
N LYS A 47 8.74 -9.75 -8.71
CA LYS A 47 9.83 -9.86 -7.78
C LYS A 47 9.65 -9.01 -6.53
N TYR A 48 9.06 -7.84 -6.68
CA TYR A 48 8.68 -7.01 -5.55
C TYR A 48 7.19 -6.71 -5.58
N ILE A 49 6.56 -6.77 -4.42
CA ILE A 49 5.16 -6.44 -4.22
C ILE A 49 5.11 -5.30 -3.21
N LEU A 50 4.50 -4.19 -3.59
CA LEU A 50 4.05 -3.18 -2.65
C LEU A 50 2.61 -3.49 -2.29
N ASP A 51 2.36 -3.72 -1.02
CA ASP A 51 1.05 -4.10 -0.49
C ASP A 51 0.58 -3.08 0.55
N VAL A 52 -0.71 -2.78 0.56
CA VAL A 52 -1.34 -1.88 1.50
C VAL A 52 -2.61 -2.52 2.02
N GLY A 53 -2.84 -2.42 3.33
CA GLY A 53 -3.97 -3.04 3.98
C GLY A 53 -4.33 -2.43 5.33
N TRP A 54 -5.50 -2.77 5.88
CA TRP A 54 -5.94 -2.33 7.21
C TRP A 54 -5.87 -3.48 8.23
N TYR A 55 -5.11 -3.28 9.32
CA TYR A 55 -4.84 -4.34 10.28
C TYR A 55 -4.90 -3.88 11.74
N PRO A 56 -5.37 -4.73 12.67
CA PRO A 56 -5.97 -6.05 12.43
C PRO A 56 -7.43 -5.94 11.94
N ASN A 57 -7.84 -6.78 10.99
CA ASN A 57 -9.23 -6.91 10.56
C ASN A 57 -9.97 -8.02 11.35
N PRO A 58 -11.29 -7.93 11.58
CA PRO A 58 -12.15 -6.73 11.56
C PRO A 58 -12.12 -6.00 12.89
N ARG A 59 -11.54 -4.79 12.93
CA ARG A 59 -11.57 -3.91 14.11
C ARG A 59 -11.53 -2.42 13.73
N LYS A 60 -12.45 -1.66 14.35
CA LYS A 60 -12.49 -0.18 14.48
C LYS A 60 -11.20 0.50 14.99
N ASN A 61 -10.19 -0.28 15.37
CA ASN A 61 -8.94 0.20 15.95
C ASN A 61 -7.72 -0.20 15.12
N GLY A 62 -7.91 -0.63 13.87
CA GLY A 62 -6.81 -0.93 12.97
C GLY A 62 -5.95 0.27 12.62
N VAL A 63 -4.94 -0.01 11.83
CA VAL A 63 -4.05 0.95 11.21
C VAL A 63 -3.80 0.51 9.78
N PHE A 64 -3.62 1.47 8.88
CA PHE A 64 -3.06 1.16 7.58
C PHE A 64 -1.64 0.62 7.77
N LYS A 65 -1.31 -0.43 7.02
CA LYS A 65 0.04 -0.97 6.91
C LYS A 65 0.44 -0.97 5.45
N VAL A 66 1.68 -0.59 5.20
CA VAL A 66 2.31 -0.64 3.88
C VAL A 66 3.51 -1.56 3.97
N TYR A 67 3.54 -2.56 3.09
CA TYR A 67 4.61 -3.53 2.98
C TYR A 67 5.34 -3.40 1.65
N VAL A 68 6.64 -3.73 1.66
CA VAL A 68 7.36 -4.13 0.45
C VAL A 68 7.87 -5.54 0.64
N ILE A 69 7.32 -6.46 -0.13
CA ILE A 69 7.66 -7.88 -0.12
C ILE A 69 8.58 -8.17 -1.30
N LYS A 70 9.59 -9.00 -1.08
CA LYS A 70 10.49 -9.46 -2.14
C LYS A 70 10.37 -10.97 -2.28
N ASN A 71 10.20 -11.46 -3.51
CA ASN A 71 10.09 -12.88 -3.82
C ASN A 71 9.05 -13.59 -2.93
N TYR A 72 7.92 -12.93 -2.65
CA TYR A 72 6.84 -13.43 -1.79
C TYR A 72 7.25 -13.82 -0.35
N ASP A 73 8.39 -13.31 0.16
CA ASP A 73 8.82 -13.51 1.56
C ASP A 73 8.08 -12.55 2.50
N TRP A 74 6.84 -12.90 2.85
CA TRP A 74 5.99 -12.13 3.77
C TRP A 74 6.49 -12.11 5.21
N GLU A 75 7.29 -13.09 5.60
CA GLU A 75 7.90 -13.17 6.93
C GLU A 75 9.02 -12.15 7.11
N ASN A 76 9.70 -11.77 6.01
CA ASN A 76 10.82 -10.83 6.04
C ASN A 76 10.60 -9.65 5.05
N PRO A 77 9.62 -8.78 5.31
CA PRO A 77 9.36 -7.62 4.46
C PRO A 77 10.60 -6.71 4.41
N LEU A 78 10.90 -6.19 3.21
CA LEU A 78 11.99 -5.22 3.02
C LEU A 78 11.66 -3.85 3.62
N PHE A 79 10.37 -3.57 3.75
CA PHE A 79 9.84 -2.34 4.31
C PHE A 79 8.49 -2.64 4.95
N THR A 80 8.28 -2.10 6.14
CA THR A 80 6.98 -2.08 6.80
C THR A 80 6.82 -0.75 7.51
N ARG A 81 5.71 -0.08 7.27
CA ARG A 81 5.28 1.09 8.05
C ARG A 81 3.78 1.06 8.23
N SER A 82 3.33 1.69 9.31
CA SER A 82 1.92 1.75 9.64
C SER A 82 1.51 3.13 10.11
N HIS A 83 0.29 3.53 9.80
CA HIS A 83 -0.28 4.79 10.26
C HIS A 83 -1.80 4.68 10.37
N ARG A 84 -2.41 5.39 11.32
CA ARG A 84 -3.88 5.40 11.46
C ARG A 84 -4.55 6.40 10.52
N ASP A 85 -3.93 7.55 10.30
CA ASP A 85 -4.46 8.59 9.42
C ASP A 85 -4.08 8.33 7.95
N ILE A 86 -5.10 8.28 7.10
CA ILE A 86 -5.02 8.06 5.65
C ILE A 86 -4.20 9.14 4.92
N ASN A 87 -4.13 10.36 5.44
CA ASN A 87 -3.33 11.44 4.83
C ASN A 87 -1.83 11.10 4.80
N HIS A 88 -1.39 10.16 5.63
CA HIS A 88 0.00 9.70 5.67
C HIS A 88 0.26 8.51 4.74
N LEU A 89 -0.76 7.98 4.08
CA LEU A 89 -0.61 6.77 3.26
C LEU A 89 0.21 7.04 1.99
N ILE A 90 -0.07 8.14 1.29
CA ILE A 90 0.69 8.57 0.09
C ILE A 90 2.20 8.65 0.37
N PRO A 91 2.67 9.45 1.34
CA PRO A 91 4.12 9.56 1.59
C PRO A 91 4.74 8.25 2.07
N ILE A 92 3.97 7.34 2.69
CA ILE A 92 4.47 6.01 3.07
C ILE A 92 4.59 5.09 1.86
N ILE A 93 3.61 5.10 0.95
CA ILE A 93 3.66 4.34 -0.31
C ILE A 93 4.87 4.78 -1.14
N GLU A 94 5.10 6.10 -1.26
CA GLU A 94 6.27 6.62 -1.97
C GLU A 94 7.61 6.18 -1.34
N GLN A 95 7.68 6.07 -0.01
CA GLN A 95 8.83 5.49 0.68
C GLN A 95 9.02 4.00 0.33
N GLY A 96 7.92 3.24 0.24
CA GLY A 96 7.94 1.85 -0.21
C GLY A 96 8.48 1.71 -1.64
N ILE A 97 7.98 2.54 -2.58
CA ILE A 97 8.48 2.59 -3.96
C ILE A 97 9.97 2.93 -3.97
N ASN A 98 10.41 3.93 -3.22
CA ASN A 98 11.83 4.29 -3.13
C ASN A 98 12.70 3.15 -2.55
N CYS A 99 12.17 2.37 -1.59
CA CYS A 99 12.84 1.16 -1.08
C CYS A 99 13.05 0.14 -2.21
N ILE A 100 12.03 -0.13 -3.02
CA ILE A 100 12.11 -1.04 -4.17
C ILE A 100 13.22 -0.61 -5.13
N TYR A 101 13.23 0.65 -5.57
CA TYR A 101 14.23 1.14 -6.53
C TYR A 101 15.65 1.16 -5.96
N LYS A 102 15.81 1.49 -4.66
CA LYS A 102 17.11 1.38 -3.99
C LYS A 102 17.62 -0.06 -4.03
N LYS A 103 16.76 -1.05 -3.80
CA LYS A 103 17.13 -2.48 -3.83
C LYS A 103 17.32 -3.01 -5.25
N TYR A 104 16.65 -2.45 -6.24
CA TYR A 104 16.77 -2.84 -7.64
C TYR A 104 18.04 -2.28 -8.30
N LEU A 105 18.37 -1.00 -8.06
CA LEU A 105 19.51 -0.32 -8.69
C LEU A 105 20.87 -0.67 -8.10
N HIS A 106 20.93 -1.11 -6.84
CA HIS A 106 22.17 -1.58 -6.20
C HIS A 106 22.42 -3.08 -6.44
N ARG A 107 22.00 -3.59 -7.59
CA ARG A 107 22.30 -4.95 -8.08
C ARG A 107 23.58 -4.97 -8.89
#